data_AF-A0A6P2EFB4-F1
#
_entry.id   AF-A0A6P2EFB4-F1
#
_cell.length_a   1.000
_cell.length_b   1.000
_cell.length_c   1.000
_cell.angle_alpha   90.00
_cell.angle_beta   90.00
_cell.angle_gamma   90.00
#
_symmetry.space_group_name_H-M   'P 1'
#
loop_
_entity.id
_entity.type
_entity.pdbx_description
1 polymer ?
#
loop_
_entity_poly.entity_id
_entity_poly.type
_entity_poly.pdbx_seq_one_letter_code
_entity_poly.pdbx_strand_id
1 'polypeptide(L)'
;MHTSHSAPRNEASHGSFPQPLELLQRLANTKLPIRVVDDGDIETLRILKLAGSIKAAIPEAAHSPGDLHRGQRQLPATVDEITRLGRAMLERFARPCPGRKLAACSAGQCL
;
A
#
# COMPACT_ATOMS: atom_id res chain seq x y z
N MET A 1 -23.01 -41.75 22.38
CA MET A 1 -23.23 -40.43 21.76
C MET A 1 -22.34 -39.44 22.49
N HIS A 2 -21.16 -39.10 21.94
CA HIS A 2 -20.23 -38.15 22.56
C HIS A 2 -20.17 -36.90 21.69
N THR A 3 -20.67 -35.79 22.21
CA THR A 3 -20.67 -34.49 21.54
C THR A 3 -19.30 -33.85 21.70
N SER A 4 -18.53 -33.80 20.61
CA SER A 4 -17.30 -33.02 20.53
C SER A 4 -17.64 -31.54 20.65
N HIS A 5 -17.25 -30.94 21.76
CA HIS A 5 -17.33 -29.50 21.97
C HIS A 5 -16.16 -28.84 21.22
N SER A 6 -16.35 -28.52 19.95
CA SER A 6 -15.38 -27.73 19.17
C SER A 6 -15.40 -26.29 19.68
N ALA A 7 -14.34 -25.87 20.35
CA ALA A 7 -14.12 -24.49 20.73
C ALA A 7 -14.07 -23.59 19.47
N PRO A 8 -14.58 -22.35 19.52
CA PRO A 8 -14.43 -21.42 18.41
C PRO A 8 -12.94 -21.09 18.23
N ARG A 9 -12.41 -21.44 17.05
CA ARG A 9 -11.09 -21.00 16.59
C ARG A 9 -11.17 -19.49 16.44
N ASN A 10 -10.56 -18.75 17.36
CA ASN A 10 -10.37 -17.31 17.25
C ASN A 10 -9.49 -17.02 16.03
N GLU A 11 -10.10 -16.92 14.86
CA GLU A 11 -9.47 -16.37 13.67
C GLU A 11 -9.46 -14.85 13.80
N ALA A 12 -8.56 -14.35 14.65
CA ALA A 12 -8.12 -12.98 14.54
C ALA A 12 -7.59 -12.82 13.11
N SER A 13 -8.39 -12.17 12.26
CA SER A 13 -7.98 -11.76 10.92
C SER A 13 -6.74 -10.89 11.10
N HIS A 14 -5.55 -11.47 10.97
CA HIS A 14 -4.31 -10.72 10.97
C HIS A 14 -4.44 -9.76 9.78
N GLY A 15 -4.37 -8.45 10.07
CA GLY A 15 -4.60 -7.38 9.11
C GLY A 15 -3.93 -7.67 7.78
N SER A 16 -4.72 -7.91 6.74
CA SER A 16 -4.21 -8.15 5.40
C SER A 16 -3.83 -6.79 4.81
N PHE A 17 -2.55 -6.43 4.98
CA PHE A 17 -1.96 -5.28 4.29
C PHE A 17 -1.97 -5.54 2.77
N PRO A 18 -2.26 -4.54 1.93
CA PRO A 18 -2.22 -4.73 0.47
C PRO A 18 -0.81 -5.09 0.02
N GLN A 19 -0.70 -5.87 -1.06
CA GLN A 19 0.60 -6.15 -1.66
C GLN A 19 1.24 -4.83 -2.14
N PRO A 20 2.57 -4.62 -1.95
CA PRO A 20 3.21 -3.35 -2.31
C PRO A 20 2.97 -2.90 -3.75
N LEU A 21 2.99 -3.83 -4.71
CA LEU A 21 2.75 -3.52 -6.11
C LEU A 21 1.31 -3.07 -6.37
N GLU A 22 0.33 -3.66 -5.68
CA GLU A 22 -1.08 -3.27 -5.81
C GLU A 22 -1.31 -1.86 -5.26
N LEU A 23 -0.75 -1.54 -4.08
CA LEU A 23 -0.82 -0.19 -3.54
C LEU A 23 -0.11 0.82 -4.45
N LEU A 24 1.09 0.49 -4.96
CA LEU A 24 1.82 1.36 -5.89
C LEU A 24 1.02 1.61 -7.18
N GLN A 25 0.35 0.59 -7.70
CA GLN A 25 -0.51 0.71 -8.88
C GLN A 25 -1.74 1.58 -8.60
N ARG A 26 -2.36 1.48 -7.42
CA ARG A 26 -3.45 2.37 -7.01
C ARG A 26 -2.96 3.82 -6.95
N LEU A 27 -1.82 4.08 -6.31
CA LEU A 27 -1.22 5.43 -6.23
C LEU A 27 -0.90 6.01 -7.62
N ALA A 28 -0.50 5.18 -8.58
CA ALA A 28 -0.22 5.63 -9.95
C ALA A 28 -1.48 6.05 -10.72
N ASN A 29 -2.65 5.60 -10.26
CA ASN A 29 -3.95 5.94 -10.85
C ASN A 29 -4.66 7.07 -10.09
N THR A 30 -4.08 7.63 -9.03
CA THR A 30 -4.59 8.79 -8.32
C THR A 30 -3.79 10.05 -8.65
N LYS A 31 -4.34 11.22 -8.32
CA LYS A 31 -3.61 12.49 -8.38
C LYS A 31 -2.81 12.65 -7.08
N LEU A 32 -1.53 12.98 -7.20
CA LEU A 32 -0.64 13.28 -6.08
C LEU A 32 -0.49 14.80 -5.92
N PRO A 33 -0.25 15.30 -4.69
CA PRO A 33 -0.10 14.55 -3.45
C PRO A 33 -1.42 13.95 -2.94
N ILE A 34 -1.36 12.82 -2.22
CA ILE A 34 -2.54 12.16 -1.63
C ILE A 34 -2.31 11.84 -0.15
N ARG A 35 -3.37 12.03 0.65
CA ARG A 35 -3.40 11.69 2.07
C ARG A 35 -3.98 10.29 2.26
N VAL A 36 -3.24 9.43 2.97
CA VAL A 36 -3.59 8.03 3.23
C VAL A 36 -3.86 7.87 4.72
N VAL A 37 -5.02 7.32 5.06
CA VAL A 37 -5.53 7.23 6.44
C VAL A 37 -5.65 5.78 6.94
N ASP A 38 -5.61 4.82 6.03
CA ASP A 38 -5.76 3.40 6.38
C ASP A 38 -4.43 2.86 6.92
N ASP A 39 -4.46 2.31 8.14
CA ASP A 39 -3.27 1.78 8.82
C ASP A 39 -2.61 0.67 7.98
N GLY A 40 -3.43 -0.09 7.26
CA GLY A 40 -3.00 -1.13 6.35
C GLY A 40 -2.14 -0.59 5.20
N ASP A 41 -2.71 0.36 4.47
CA ASP A 41 -2.02 1.05 3.39
C ASP A 41 -0.76 1.75 3.92
N ILE A 42 -0.81 2.39 5.11
CA ILE A 42 0.32 3.11 5.69
C ILE A 42 1.50 2.19 5.99
N GLU A 43 1.27 0.97 6.47
CA GLU A 43 2.35 0.01 6.69
C GLU A 43 3.00 -0.41 5.36
N THR A 44 2.19 -0.67 4.32
CA THR A 44 2.72 -0.95 2.98
C THR A 44 3.46 0.26 2.39
N LEU A 45 3.04 1.51 2.69
CA LEU A 45 3.78 2.72 2.30
C LEU A 45 5.18 2.77 2.94
N ARG A 46 5.36 2.28 4.18
CA ARG A 46 6.69 2.22 4.81
C ARG A 46 7.62 1.34 4.00
N ILE A 47 7.14 0.19 3.54
CA ILE A 47 7.89 -0.73 2.67
C ILE A 47 8.26 -0.05 1.35
N LEU A 48 7.28 0.58 0.67
CA LEU A 48 7.51 1.27 -0.60
C LEU A 48 8.48 2.46 -0.46
N LYS A 49 8.40 3.20 0.65
CA LYS A 49 9.32 4.29 0.97
C LYS A 49 10.73 3.78 1.23
N LEU A 50 10.87 2.72 2.01
CA LEU A 50 12.17 2.08 2.29
C LEU A 50 12.81 1.54 1.01
N ALA A 51 12.01 0.99 0.09
CA ALA A 51 12.45 0.55 -1.23
C ALA A 51 12.78 1.71 -2.19
N GLY A 52 12.55 2.97 -1.82
CA GLY A 52 12.78 4.14 -2.68
C GLY A 52 11.80 4.28 -3.85
N SER A 53 10.66 3.57 -3.81
CA SER A 53 9.67 3.57 -4.88
C SER A 53 8.76 4.79 -4.86
N ILE A 54 8.64 5.45 -3.71
CA ILE A 54 7.82 6.65 -3.49
C ILE A 54 8.57 7.67 -2.63
N LYS A 55 8.17 8.94 -2.71
CA LYS A 55 8.43 9.91 -1.64
C LYS A 55 7.14 10.12 -0.84
N ALA A 56 7.24 9.97 0.47
CA ALA A 56 6.11 10.09 1.37
C ALA A 56 6.54 10.61 2.75
N ALA A 57 5.69 11.45 3.35
CA ALA A 57 5.73 11.78 4.76
C ALA A 57 4.87 10.76 5.54
N ILE A 58 5.50 9.94 6.38
CA ILE A 58 4.83 8.92 7.19
C ILE A 58 5.14 9.23 8.65
N PRO A 59 4.18 9.73 9.44
CA PRO A 59 4.41 9.97 10.86
C PRO A 59 4.68 8.66 11.60
N GLU A 60 5.44 8.74 12.68
CA GLU A 60 5.54 7.66 13.65
C GLU A 60 4.17 7.43 14.31
N ALA A 61 3.90 6.19 14.69
CA ALA A 61 2.68 5.85 15.40
C ALA A 61 2.71 6.56 16.77
N ALA A 62 1.71 7.38 17.06
CA ALA A 62 1.67 8.12 18.31
C ALA A 62 1.39 7.16 19.47
N HIS A 63 2.20 7.26 20.52
CA HIS A 63 1.95 6.62 21.81
C HIS A 63 1.43 7.68 22.76
N SER A 64 0.24 7.49 23.31
CA SER A 64 -0.23 8.33 24.42
C SER A 64 0.53 7.91 25.69
N PRO A 65 1.22 8.81 26.40
CA PRO A 65 1.88 8.47 27.65
C PRO A 65 0.87 7.91 28.65
N GLY A 66 1.15 6.71 29.19
CA GLY A 66 0.25 6.00 30.11
C GLY A 66 -0.69 4.99 29.46
N ASP A 67 -0.67 4.86 28.13
CA ASP A 67 -1.54 3.95 27.42
C ASP A 67 -0.86 2.60 27.14
N LEU A 68 -0.94 1.70 28.11
CA LEU A 68 -0.35 0.35 28.00
C LEU A 68 -1.20 -0.59 27.13
N HIS A 69 -2.46 -0.26 26.80
CA HIS A 69 -3.41 -1.21 26.20
C HIS A 69 -4.43 -0.62 25.20
N ARG A 70 -4.54 0.70 25.02
CA ARG A 70 -5.51 1.32 24.09
C ARG A 70 -4.79 1.93 22.88
N GLY A 71 -4.64 1.07 21.88
CA GLY A 71 -4.64 1.45 20.45
C GLY A 71 -3.63 2.50 20.03
N GLN A 72 -2.42 2.07 19.67
CA GLN A 72 -1.53 2.85 18.83
C GLN A 72 -2.29 3.36 17.61
N ARG A 73 -2.53 4.67 17.53
CA ARG A 73 -3.24 5.27 16.41
C ARG A 73 -2.22 5.78 15.41
N GLN A 74 -2.19 5.16 14.24
CA GLN A 74 -1.37 5.65 13.16
C GLN A 74 -1.93 6.98 12.63
N LEU A 75 -1.07 7.99 12.54
CA LEU A 75 -1.44 9.27 11.94
C LEU A 75 -1.39 9.16 10.40
N PRO A 76 -2.26 9.89 9.68
CA PRO A 76 -2.29 9.83 8.22
C PRO A 76 -0.96 10.16 7.57
N ALA A 77 -0.59 9.36 6.57
CA ALA A 77 0.57 9.60 5.72
C ALA A 77 0.21 10.49 4.53
N THR A 78 1.21 11.13 3.94
CA THR A 78 1.09 11.85 2.66
C THR A 78 2.07 11.26 1.67
N VAL A 79 1.61 10.91 0.48
CA VAL A 79 2.46 10.49 -0.64
C VAL A 79 2.56 11.65 -1.61
N ASP A 80 3.78 12.12 -1.84
CA ASP A 80 4.06 13.31 -2.64
C ASP A 80 4.30 12.95 -4.11
N GLU A 81 5.04 11.86 -4.36
CA GLU A 81 5.37 11.39 -5.70
C GLU A 81 5.67 9.88 -5.74
N ILE A 82 5.49 9.30 -6.93
CA ILE A 82 6.07 8.01 -7.31
C ILE A 82 7.41 8.30 -8.00
N THR A 83 8.49 7.70 -7.50
CA THR A 83 9.83 7.93 -8.04
C THR A 83 10.02 7.25 -9.40
N ARG A 84 11.15 7.53 -10.06
CA ARG A 84 11.55 6.81 -11.29
C ARG A 84 11.60 5.29 -11.09
N LEU A 85 12.14 4.84 -9.94
CA LEU A 85 12.19 3.42 -9.60
C LEU A 85 10.78 2.83 -9.47
N GLY A 86 9.89 3.52 -8.75
CA GLY A 86 8.50 3.07 -8.60
C GLY A 86 7.77 2.96 -9.95
N ARG A 87 8.01 3.90 -10.89
CA ARG A 87 7.44 3.80 -12.25
C ARG A 87 8.02 2.62 -13.03
N ALA A 88 9.33 2.38 -12.97
CA ALA A 88 9.95 1.23 -13.63
C ALA A 88 9.40 -0.10 -13.08
N MET A 89 9.11 -0.18 -11.78
CA MET A 89 8.45 -1.35 -11.19
C MET A 89 7.04 -1.55 -11.74
N LEU A 90 6.28 -0.47 -11.91
CA LEU A 90 4.94 -0.56 -12.50
C LEU A 90 5.00 -1.02 -13.96
N GLU A 91 5.90 -0.46 -14.75
CA GLU A 91 6.08 -0.87 -16.16
C GLU A 91 6.46 -2.35 -16.27
N ARG A 92 7.30 -2.86 -15.35
CA ARG A 92 7.79 -4.24 -15.41
C ARG A 92 6.82 -5.26 -14.83
N PHE A 93 6.05 -4.90 -13.81
CA PHE A 93 5.32 -5.89 -13.01
C PHE A 93 3.83 -5.60 -12.84
N ALA A 94 3.37 -4.35 -13.02
CA ALA A 94 1.96 -4.04 -12.81
C ALA A 94 1.12 -4.79 -13.84
N ARG A 95 0.00 -5.36 -13.37
CA ARG A 95 -0.97 -5.97 -14.28
C ARG A 95 -1.59 -4.88 -15.14
N PRO A 96 -1.84 -5.10 -16.43
CA PRO A 96 -2.62 -4.16 -17.23
C PRO A 96 -3.95 -3.91 -16.53
N CYS A 97 -4.27 -2.65 -16.19
CA CYS A 97 -5.60 -2.31 -15.69
C CYS A 97 -6.60 -2.58 -16.84
N PRO A 98 -7.56 -3.51 -16.70
CA PRO A 98 -8.62 -3.68 -17.70
C PRO A 98 -9.52 -2.45 -17.64
N GLY A 99 -9.24 -1.44 -18.48
CA GLY A 99 -10.02 -0.20 -18.53
C GLY A 99 -9.23 1.05 -18.94
N ARG A 100 -7.90 1.02 -18.89
CA ARG A 100 -7.06 2.11 -19.38
C ARG A 100 -6.40 1.66 -20.68
N LYS A 101 -6.98 1.99 -21.84
CA LYS A 101 -6.27 1.93 -23.12
C LYS A 101 -5.08 2.88 -23.00
N LEU A 102 -3.92 2.35 -22.65
CA LEU A 102 -2.66 3.06 -22.87
C LEU A 102 -2.57 3.24 -24.38
N ALA A 103 -2.62 4.49 -24.84
CA ALA A 103 -2.23 4.81 -26.20
C ALA A 103 -0.77 4.33 -26.33
N ALA A 104 -0.57 3.25 -27.06
CA ALA A 104 0.74 2.78 -27.42
C ALA A 104 1.38 3.87 -28.27
N CYS A 105 2.27 4.68 -27.68
CA CYS A 105 3.21 5.46 -28.46
C CYS A 105 4.14 4.45 -29.12
N SER A 106 3.84 4.11 -30.37
CA SER A 106 4.74 3.38 -31.25
C SER A 106 6.02 4.19 -31.38
N ALA A 107 7.06 3.82 -30.64
CA ALA A 107 8.41 4.23 -30.96
C ALA A 107 8.70 3.68 -32.36
N GLY A 108 8.83 4.60 -33.32
CA GLY A 108 9.13 4.28 -34.70
C GLY A 108 10.37 3.40 -34.77
N GLN A 109 10.24 2.30 -35.52
CA GLN A 109 11.40 1.68 -36.14
C GLN A 109 11.99 2.70 -37.10
N CYS A 110 13.10 3.32 -36.70
CA CYS A 110 13.99 3.96 -37.65
C CYS A 110 14.78 2.85 -38.35
N LEU A 111 14.63 2.82 -39.66
CA LEU A 111 15.33 1.99 -40.65
C LEU A 111 16.85 2.15 -40.60
#